data_AF-A0A7Y2A7H8-F1
#
_entry.id   AF-A0A7Y2A7H8-F1
#
_cell.length_a   1.000
_cell.length_b   1.000
_cell.length_c   1.000
_cell.angle_alpha   90.00
_cell.angle_beta   90.00
_cell.angle_gamma   90.00
#
_symmetry.space_group_name_H-M   'P 1'
#
loop_
_entity.id
_entity.type
_entity.pdbx_description
1 polymer ?
#
loop_
_entity_poly.entity_id
_entity_poly.type
_entity_poly.pdbx_seq_one_letter_code
_entity_poly.pdbx_strand_id
1 'polypeptide(L)'
;MNTHNKSLLSDLIILAKADDRITHSEYDFIMRLADRMDVSSDEVRRLFDDPLPSKKSFTEFERITHFHRLVLLMNVDRETHEKEVIALRNFGLHMGIRPGAIDRILNEMEQYDDKIIPSHELLGIFQTYYN
;
A
#
# COMPACT_ATOMS: atom_id res chain seq x y z
N MET A 1 -15.78 16.62 -1.89
CA MET A 1 -15.60 15.17 -2.04
C MET A 1 -14.14 14.84 -1.80
N ASN A 2 -13.85 13.86 -0.95
CA ASN A 2 -12.49 13.48 -0.56
C ASN A 2 -11.84 12.57 -1.63
N THR A 3 -11.66 13.11 -2.84
CA THR A 3 -11.11 12.37 -4.00
C THR A 3 -9.71 11.83 -3.72
N HIS A 4 -8.93 12.54 -2.90
CA HIS A 4 -7.61 12.11 -2.47
C HIS A 4 -7.65 10.79 -1.71
N ASN A 5 -8.48 10.69 -0.67
CA ASN A 5 -8.54 9.47 0.13
C ASN A 5 -9.07 8.29 -0.67
N LYS A 6 -10.00 8.54 -1.59
CA LYS A 6 -10.53 7.52 -2.50
C LYS A 6 -9.49 7.00 -3.49
N SER A 7 -8.61 7.85 -4.03
CA SER A 7 -7.53 7.37 -4.91
C SER A 7 -6.53 6.50 -4.16
N LEU A 8 -6.19 6.87 -2.91
CA LEU A 8 -5.30 6.05 -2.07
C LEU A 8 -5.95 4.69 -1.72
N LEU A 9 -7.24 4.67 -1.38
CA LEU A 9 -7.97 3.42 -1.17
C LEU A 9 -8.07 2.59 -2.45
N SER A 10 -8.17 3.22 -3.61
CA SER A 10 -8.20 2.52 -4.90
C SER A 10 -6.87 1.80 -5.16
N ASP A 11 -5.73 2.42 -4.86
CA ASP A 11 -4.43 1.76 -4.97
C ASP A 11 -4.34 0.49 -4.10
N LEU A 12 -4.87 0.56 -2.87
CA LEU A 12 -4.93 -0.58 -1.94
C LEU A 12 -5.85 -1.68 -2.48
N ILE A 13 -7.02 -1.33 -2.99
CA ILE A 13 -7.96 -2.28 -3.59
C ILE A 13 -7.35 -2.95 -4.84
N ILE A 14 -6.63 -2.19 -5.66
CA ILE A 14 -5.95 -2.73 -6.85
C ILE A 14 -4.84 -3.71 -6.42
N LEU A 15 -4.10 -3.39 -5.35
CA LEU A 15 -3.08 -4.30 -4.80
C LEU A 15 -3.70 -5.60 -4.30
N ALA A 16 -4.72 -5.54 -3.44
CA ALA A 16 -5.41 -6.73 -2.90
C ALA A 16 -6.16 -7.55 -3.99
N LYS A 17 -6.39 -6.97 -5.16
CA LYS A 17 -6.98 -7.68 -6.31
C LYS A 17 -5.93 -8.27 -7.25
N ALA A 18 -4.64 -8.06 -7.00
CA ALA A 18 -3.59 -8.44 -7.94
C ALA A 18 -3.55 -9.96 -8.21
N ASP A 19 -3.97 -10.78 -7.24
CA ASP A 19 -4.02 -12.24 -7.34
C ASP A 19 -5.43 -12.82 -7.59
N ASP A 20 -6.41 -11.95 -7.88
CA ASP A 20 -7.84 -12.26 -8.06
C ASP A 20 -8.54 -12.83 -6.80
N ARG A 21 -7.94 -12.71 -5.60
CA ARG A 21 -8.53 -13.19 -4.34
C ARG A 21 -8.28 -12.23 -3.19
N ILE A 22 -9.33 -11.55 -2.75
CA ILE A 22 -9.26 -10.72 -1.54
C ILE A 22 -9.60 -11.56 -0.31
N THR A 23 -8.70 -11.63 0.67
CA THR A 23 -8.94 -12.29 1.95
C THR A 23 -9.79 -11.44 2.89
N HIS A 24 -10.38 -12.05 3.92
CA HIS A 24 -11.16 -11.31 4.91
C HIS A 24 -10.30 -10.29 5.66
N SER A 25 -9.04 -10.63 5.94
CA SER A 25 -8.08 -9.76 6.63
C SER A 25 -7.74 -8.52 5.81
N GLU A 26 -7.54 -8.67 4.50
CA GLU A 26 -7.32 -7.54 3.58
C GLU A 26 -8.54 -6.63 3.47
N TYR A 27 -9.72 -7.21 3.30
CA TYR A 27 -10.96 -6.45 3.25
C TYR A 27 -11.17 -5.65 4.54
N ASP A 28 -11.00 -6.28 5.70
CA ASP A 28 -11.12 -5.63 7.00
C ASP A 28 -10.07 -4.52 7.19
N PHE A 29 -8.84 -4.73 6.71
CA PHE A 29 -7.80 -3.71 6.74
C PHE A 29 -8.19 -2.47 5.91
N ILE A 30 -8.64 -2.68 4.67
CA ILE A 30 -9.10 -1.62 3.78
C ILE A 30 -10.27 -0.86 4.41
N MET A 31 -11.24 -1.56 5.01
CA MET A 31 -12.39 -0.95 5.67
C MET A 31 -11.98 -0.10 6.89
N ARG A 32 -11.08 -0.60 7.74
CA ARG A 32 -10.56 0.16 8.89
C ARG A 32 -9.79 1.40 8.47
N LEU A 33 -9.06 1.32 7.36
CA LEU A 33 -8.33 2.47 6.84
C LEU A 33 -9.27 3.49 6.21
N ALA A 34 -10.32 3.04 5.52
CA ALA A 34 -11.35 3.91 4.95
C ALA A 34 -12.08 4.72 6.03
N ASP A 35 -12.42 4.08 7.15
CA ASP A 35 -13.03 4.76 8.32
C ASP A 35 -12.13 5.88 8.85
N ARG A 36 -10.83 5.62 9.02
CA ARG A 36 -9.84 6.64 9.43
C ARG A 36 -9.64 7.75 8.41
N MET A 37 -10.05 7.52 7.16
CA MET A 37 -9.91 8.45 6.05
C MET A 37 -11.24 9.16 5.73
N ASP A 38 -12.25 9.03 6.59
CA ASP A 38 -13.59 9.59 6.40
C ASP A 38 -14.23 9.16 5.05
N VAL A 39 -13.98 7.91 4.64
CA VAL A 39 -14.59 7.30 3.45
C VAL A 39 -15.61 6.26 3.91
N SER A 40 -16.87 6.46 3.52
CA SER A 40 -17.97 5.58 3.93
C SER A 40 -17.85 4.18 3.32
N SER A 41 -18.41 3.18 4.00
CA SER A 41 -18.48 1.80 3.52
C SER A 41 -19.11 1.68 2.12
N ASP A 42 -20.14 2.48 1.82
CA ASP A 42 -20.79 2.53 0.51
C ASP A 42 -19.89 3.14 -0.58
N GLU A 43 -18.99 4.05 -0.22
CA GLU A 43 -17.96 4.54 -1.14
C GLU A 43 -16.89 3.48 -1.37
N VAL A 44 -16.44 2.80 -0.31
CA VAL A 44 -15.47 1.70 -0.43
C VAL A 44 -16.01 0.59 -1.35
N ARG A 45 -17.27 0.17 -1.16
CA ARG A 45 -17.90 -0.84 -2.02
C ARG A 45 -17.88 -0.42 -3.49
N ARG A 46 -18.19 0.85 -3.78
CA ARG A 46 -18.09 1.40 -5.14
C ARG A 46 -16.67 1.39 -5.69
N LEU A 47 -15.66 1.66 -4.86
CA LEU A 47 -14.25 1.56 -5.27
C LEU A 47 -13.80 0.12 -5.51
N PHE A 48 -14.40 -0.87 -4.85
CA PHE A 48 -14.17 -2.27 -5.20
C PHE A 48 -14.70 -2.57 -6.61
N ASP A 49 -15.82 -2.01 -7.02
CA ASP A 49 -16.37 -2.23 -8.36
C ASP A 49 -15.65 -1.41 -9.44
N ASP A 50 -15.37 -0.14 -9.15
CA ASP A 50 -14.74 0.83 -10.06
C ASP A 50 -13.66 1.66 -9.32
N PRO A 51 -12.42 1.15 -9.23
CA PRO A 51 -11.32 1.86 -8.59
C PRO A 51 -10.97 3.16 -9.32
N LEU A 52 -10.67 4.21 -8.57
CA LEU A 52 -10.17 5.46 -9.14
C LEU A 52 -8.71 5.33 -9.57
N PRO A 53 -8.26 6.12 -10.56
CA PRO A 53 -6.85 6.19 -10.91
C PRO A 53 -6.00 6.70 -9.74
N SER A 54 -4.77 6.20 -9.66
CA SER A 54 -3.80 6.63 -8.66
C SER A 54 -3.54 8.14 -8.72
N LYS A 55 -3.14 8.72 -7.58
CA LYS A 55 -2.86 10.15 -7.47
C LYS A 55 -1.68 10.51 -8.38
N LYS A 56 -1.80 11.60 -9.13
CA LYS A 56 -0.76 12.06 -10.07
C LYS A 56 0.53 12.56 -9.41
N SER A 57 0.45 13.04 -8.18
CA SER A 57 1.58 13.68 -7.50
C SER A 57 1.55 13.43 -6.00
N PHE A 58 2.67 12.98 -5.45
CA PHE A 58 2.84 12.75 -4.02
C PHE A 58 3.96 13.65 -3.50
N THR A 59 3.75 14.27 -2.34
CA THR A 59 4.88 14.79 -1.55
C THR A 59 5.73 13.61 -1.05
N GLU A 60 6.94 13.89 -0.57
CA GLU A 60 7.81 12.85 -0.03
C GLU A 60 7.20 12.08 1.13
N PHE A 61 6.63 12.80 2.06
CA PHE A 61 5.96 12.19 3.20
C PHE A 61 4.74 11.37 2.77
N GLU A 62 3.96 11.86 1.80
CA GLU A 62 2.78 11.14 1.30
C GLU A 62 3.14 9.83 0.60
N ARG A 63 4.14 9.81 -0.30
CA ARG A 63 4.55 8.57 -0.99
C ARG A 63 5.10 7.53 -0.02
N ILE A 64 5.89 7.97 0.97
CA ILE A 64 6.43 7.09 2.03
C ILE A 64 5.30 6.48 2.84
N THR A 65 4.37 7.34 3.31
CA THR A 65 3.23 6.90 4.13
C THR A 65 2.29 5.99 3.36
N HIS A 66 2.03 6.29 2.09
CA HIS A 66 1.14 5.47 1.26
C HIS A 66 1.77 4.13 0.89
N PHE A 67 3.06 4.13 0.51
CA PHE A 67 3.78 2.89 0.26
C PHE A 67 3.85 1.98 1.49
N HIS A 68 4.02 2.56 2.68
CA HIS A 68 3.94 1.80 3.93
C HIS A 68 2.57 1.11 4.11
N ARG A 69 1.47 1.79 3.77
CA ARG A 69 0.12 1.19 3.84
C ARG A 69 -0.03 0.03 2.86
N LEU A 70 0.52 0.14 1.65
CA LEU A 70 0.53 -0.93 0.66
C LEU A 70 1.33 -2.15 1.16
N VAL A 71 2.50 -1.91 1.77
CA VAL A 71 3.30 -2.97 2.42
C VAL A 71 2.51 -3.65 3.54
N LEU A 72 1.84 -2.88 4.41
CA LEU A 72 1.05 -3.44 5.50
C LEU A 72 -0.14 -4.28 5.01
N LEU A 73 -0.80 -3.85 3.94
CA LEU A 73 -1.90 -4.59 3.33
C LEU A 73 -1.42 -5.96 2.83
N MET A 74 -0.33 -5.98 2.05
CA MET A 74 0.26 -7.21 1.49
C MET A 74 0.74 -8.22 2.55
N ASN A 75 0.88 -7.81 3.82
CA ASN A 75 1.35 -8.67 4.90
C ASN A 75 0.26 -9.06 5.90
N VAL A 76 -0.98 -8.59 5.72
CA VAL A 76 -2.01 -8.67 6.77
C VAL A 76 -2.44 -10.11 7.09
N ASP A 77 -2.41 -11.00 6.10
CA ASP A 77 -2.71 -12.43 6.24
C ASP A 77 -1.44 -13.31 6.25
N ARG A 78 -0.25 -12.70 6.20
CA ARG A 78 1.06 -13.35 6.15
C ARG A 78 1.28 -14.20 4.90
N GLU A 79 0.45 -14.07 3.89
CA GLU A 79 0.65 -14.65 2.58
C GLU A 79 1.18 -13.55 1.65
N THR A 80 2.27 -13.81 0.93
CA THR A 80 2.83 -12.82 -0.01
C THR A 80 2.88 -13.46 -1.38
N HIS A 81 2.02 -13.01 -2.30
CA HIS A 81 2.00 -13.52 -3.65
C HIS A 81 2.92 -12.72 -4.58
N GLU A 82 3.57 -13.39 -5.53
CA GLU A 82 4.47 -12.75 -6.50
C GLU A 82 3.78 -11.61 -7.27
N LYS A 83 2.49 -11.76 -7.59
CA LYS A 83 1.69 -10.75 -8.27
C LYS A 83 1.52 -9.47 -7.42
N GLU A 84 1.34 -9.60 -6.11
CA GLU A 84 1.25 -8.47 -5.19
C GLU A 84 2.59 -7.77 -5.05
N VAL A 85 3.69 -8.52 -4.98
CA VAL A 85 5.05 -7.94 -4.97
C VAL A 85 5.31 -7.12 -6.24
N ILE A 86 4.90 -7.63 -7.41
CA ILE A 86 5.01 -6.90 -8.68
C ILE A 86 4.13 -5.65 -8.65
N ALA A 87 2.88 -5.75 -8.19
CA ALA A 87 1.97 -4.61 -8.08
C ALA A 87 2.50 -3.53 -7.12
N LEU A 88 3.01 -3.93 -5.94
CA LEU A 88 3.63 -3.05 -4.96
C LEU A 88 4.84 -2.32 -5.56
N ARG A 89 5.72 -3.03 -6.29
CA ARG A 89 6.83 -2.42 -7.02
C ARG A 89 6.35 -1.38 -8.02
N ASN A 90 5.33 -1.70 -8.82
CA ASN A 90 4.77 -0.78 -9.80
C ASN A 90 4.19 0.49 -9.14
N PHE A 91 3.48 0.35 -8.02
CA PHE A 91 3.00 1.49 -7.24
C PHE A 91 4.16 2.34 -6.70
N GLY A 92 5.18 1.71 -6.12
CA GLY A 92 6.37 2.41 -5.62
C GLY A 92 7.06 3.24 -6.72
N LEU A 93 7.25 2.65 -7.90
CA LEU A 93 7.83 3.34 -9.05
C LEU A 93 6.95 4.50 -9.53
N HIS A 94 5.63 4.29 -9.62
CA HIS A 94 4.67 5.32 -10.02
C HIS A 94 4.66 6.51 -9.06
N MET A 95 4.87 6.27 -7.76
CA MET A 95 4.97 7.30 -6.74
C MET A 95 6.35 8.01 -6.69
N GLY A 96 7.30 7.60 -7.51
CA GLY A 96 8.65 8.17 -7.54
C GLY A 96 9.57 7.66 -6.41
N ILE A 97 9.29 6.47 -5.86
CA ILE A 97 10.19 5.81 -4.92
C ILE A 97 11.36 5.21 -5.69
N ARG A 98 12.58 5.44 -5.19
CA ARG A 98 13.79 4.92 -5.84
C ARG A 98 13.74 3.38 -5.86
N PRO A 99 14.05 2.71 -6.99
CA PRO A 99 14.00 1.25 -7.07
C PRO A 99 14.78 0.54 -5.96
N GLY A 100 15.98 1.02 -5.64
CA GLY A 100 16.79 0.45 -4.56
C GLY A 100 16.15 0.55 -3.16
N ALA A 101 15.33 1.57 -2.90
CA ALA A 101 14.58 1.67 -1.64
C ALA A 101 13.46 0.63 -1.59
N ILE A 102 12.75 0.41 -2.71
CA ILE A 102 11.72 -0.62 -2.85
C ILE A 102 12.33 -2.01 -2.65
N ASP A 103 13.45 -2.29 -3.32
CA ASP A 103 14.19 -3.54 -3.19
C ASP A 103 14.61 -3.80 -1.75
N ARG A 104 15.16 -2.78 -1.09
CA ARG A 104 15.56 -2.90 0.31
C ARG A 104 14.36 -3.20 1.20
N ILE A 105 13.26 -2.48 1.07
CA ILE A 105 12.05 -2.74 1.87
C ILE A 105 11.57 -4.18 1.67
N LEU A 106 11.46 -4.65 0.43
CA LEU A 106 11.02 -6.02 0.15
C LEU A 106 11.98 -7.07 0.73
N ASN A 107 13.29 -6.85 0.69
CA ASN A 107 14.27 -7.77 1.26
C ASN A 107 14.27 -7.77 2.80
N GLU A 108 14.11 -6.58 3.41
CA GLU A 108 14.06 -6.43 4.87
C GLU A 108 12.78 -7.07 5.44
N MET A 109 11.66 -7.02 4.71
CA MET A 109 10.42 -7.70 5.09
C MET A 109 10.61 -9.20 5.31
N GLU A 110 11.41 -9.86 4.48
CA GLU A 110 11.70 -11.29 4.60
C GLU A 110 12.51 -11.64 5.87
N GLN A 111 13.01 -10.64 6.61
CA GLN A 111 13.69 -10.84 7.90
C GLN A 111 12.72 -10.90 9.10
N TYR A 112 11.43 -10.61 8.88
CA TYR A 112 10.40 -10.56 9.92
C TYR A 112 9.43 -11.73 9.79
N ASP A 113 9.14 -12.42 10.90
CA ASP A 113 8.23 -13.58 10.93
C ASP A 113 6.80 -13.23 10.48
N ASP A 114 6.34 -12.01 10.73
CA ASP A 114 5.06 -11.47 10.27
C ASP A 114 5.19 -10.58 9.02
N LYS A 115 6.40 -10.48 8.46
CA LYS A 115 6.78 -9.63 7.34
C LYS A 115 6.57 -8.13 7.55
N ILE A 116 6.24 -7.69 8.77
CA ILE A 116 5.95 -6.29 9.09
C ILE A 116 7.23 -5.60 9.56
N ILE A 117 7.75 -4.69 8.75
CA ILE A 117 8.88 -3.83 9.16
C ILE A 117 8.39 -2.81 10.19
N PRO A 118 9.10 -2.65 11.33
CA PRO A 118 8.83 -1.57 12.28
C PRO A 118 8.93 -0.18 11.63
N SER A 119 7.99 0.72 11.94
CA SER A 119 7.92 2.05 11.32
C SER A 119 9.23 2.86 11.35
N HIS A 120 10.04 2.71 12.40
CA HIS A 120 11.31 3.43 12.54
C HIS A 120 12.38 2.94 11.57
N GLU A 121 12.41 1.65 11.25
CA GLU A 121 13.36 1.09 10.28
C GLU A 121 12.96 1.46 8.85
N LEU A 122 11.67 1.40 8.55
CA LEU A 122 11.13 1.82 7.26
C LEU A 122 11.52 3.28 6.96
N LEU A 123 11.37 4.18 7.95
CA LEU A 123 11.81 5.57 7.85
C LEU A 123 13.32 5.69 7.62
N GLY A 124 14.13 4.87 8.30
CA GLY A 124 15.58 4.83 8.12
C GLY A 124 16.00 4.42 6.71
N ILE A 125 15.30 3.45 6.11
CA ILE A 125 15.50 3.08 4.70
C ILE A 125 15.22 4.29 3.82
N PHE A 126 14.06 4.95 3.96
CA PHE A 126 13.74 6.11 3.15
C PHE A 126 14.74 7.27 3.31
N GLN A 127 15.18 7.58 4.54
CA GLN A 127 16.21 8.60 4.78
C GLN A 127 17.53 8.30 4.04
N THR A 128 17.92 7.03 3.94
CA THR A 128 19.15 6.63 3.21
C THR A 128 19.06 6.94 1.73
N TYR A 129 17.87 6.87 1.14
CA TYR A 129 17.66 7.06 -0.30
C TYR A 129 17.17 8.45 -0.67
N TYR A 130 16.71 9.28 0.27
CA TYR A 130 16.24 10.64 -0.01
C TYR A 130 17.23 11.75 0.37
N ASN A 131 18.28 11.40 1.13
CA ASN A 131 19.43 12.28 1.39
C ASN A 131 20.48 12.24 0.27
#